data_AF-A0A9P6B1G7-F1
#
_entry.id   AF-A0A9P6B1G7-F1
#
_cell.length_a   1.000
_cell.length_b   1.000
_cell.length_c   1.000
_cell.angle_alpha   90.00
_cell.angle_beta   90.00
_cell.angle_gamma   90.00
#
_symmetry.space_group_name_H-M   'P 1'
#
loop_
_entity.id
_entity.type
_entity.pdbx_description
1 polymer ?
#
loop_
_entity_poly.entity_id
_entity_poly.type
_entity_poly.pdbx_seq_one_letter_code
_entity_poly.pdbx_strand_id
1 'polypeptide(L)'
;MLSSSLARLGGGSHSLLTIDLRDQPTEAGRADGIQPRTIEVLKNMQPLGNDLIARSSASYERSFWYPTKDGTGLQRSRRVQSTPTYLDIEDNCTLGLQQGLIEQGFLRDMDVHGCNVLRPWAFQSFDIASDNEEYPIRVTLQNAENQAVEIVRAKYLVGCDGGRSGVRQFLEKHHGFEMKGEWVDTLWGAIDAGAQITTFSTLAPTDDSDDQVVKSDFPDLRKIAAIHSKHHGGNGLHPCASQLHSWSINLFSHR
;
A
#
# COMPACT_ATOMS: atom_id res chain seq x y z
N MET A 1 6.38 -9.00 -1.99
CA MET A 1 7.82 -8.67 -1.97
C MET A 1 8.67 -9.85 -1.51
N LEU A 2 8.61 -10.30 -0.24
CA LEU A 2 9.44 -11.41 0.26
C LEU A 2 9.41 -12.64 -0.66
N SER A 3 8.23 -13.13 -1.02
CA SER A 3 8.10 -14.31 -1.88
C SER A 3 8.72 -14.11 -3.27
N SER A 4 8.56 -12.93 -3.87
CA SER A 4 9.19 -12.60 -5.17
C SER A 4 10.72 -12.51 -5.04
N SER A 5 11.24 -11.90 -3.97
CA SER A 5 12.68 -11.84 -3.70
C SER A 5 13.28 -13.24 -3.50
N LEU A 6 12.63 -14.11 -2.73
CA LEU A 6 13.08 -15.48 -2.51
C LEU A 6 13.01 -16.31 -3.80
N ALA A 7 11.92 -16.19 -4.57
CA ALA A 7 11.78 -16.88 -5.85
C ALA A 7 12.88 -16.50 -6.84
N ARG A 8 13.24 -15.21 -6.91
CA ARG A 8 14.37 -14.70 -7.72
C ARG A 8 15.72 -15.27 -7.32
N LEU A 9 15.98 -15.39 -6.02
CA LEU A 9 17.22 -15.97 -5.49
C LEU A 9 17.25 -17.49 -5.56
N GLY A 10 16.08 -18.11 -5.77
CA GLY A 10 15.85 -19.52 -5.54
C GLY A 10 16.65 -20.44 -6.42
N GLY A 11 16.62 -20.27 -7.74
CA GLY A 11 17.33 -21.18 -8.66
C GLY A 11 17.12 -22.68 -8.39
N GLY A 12 16.03 -23.06 -7.72
CA GLY A 12 15.75 -24.44 -7.25
C GLY A 12 16.38 -24.87 -5.90
N SER A 13 17.11 -23.99 -5.20
CA SER A 13 17.79 -24.31 -3.92
C SER A 13 16.87 -24.44 -2.70
N HIS A 14 15.63 -23.95 -2.81
CA HIS A 14 14.65 -24.01 -1.72
C HIS A 14 13.22 -24.06 -2.26
N SER A 15 12.33 -24.65 -1.48
CA SER A 15 10.88 -24.66 -1.73
C SER A 15 10.21 -23.52 -0.97
N LEU A 16 9.28 -22.83 -1.62
CA LEU A 16 8.56 -21.69 -1.06
C LEU A 16 7.05 -21.92 -1.17
N LEU A 17 6.35 -21.86 -0.04
CA LEU A 17 4.89 -21.81 0.03
C LEU A 17 4.47 -20.42 0.52
N THR A 18 3.70 -19.71 -0.31
CA THR A 18 3.06 -18.45 0.07
C THR A 18 1.56 -18.68 0.13
N ILE A 19 0.90 -18.26 1.21
CA ILE A 19 -0.54 -18.39 1.38
C ILE A 19 -1.18 -17.02 1.61
N ASP A 20 -2.46 -16.87 1.25
CA ASP A 20 -3.29 -15.73 1.63
C ASP A 20 -4.72 -16.24 1.93
N LEU A 21 -5.36 -15.65 2.95
CA LEU A 21 -6.73 -15.99 3.36
C LEU A 21 -7.75 -15.48 2.34
N ARG A 22 -7.46 -14.38 1.64
CA ARG A 22 -8.36 -13.84 0.63
C ARG A 22 -8.44 -14.82 -0.52
N ASP A 23 -9.63 -14.97 -1.09
CA ASP A 23 -9.92 -15.79 -2.27
C ASP A 23 -9.28 -15.19 -3.53
N GLN A 24 -9.24 -13.86 -3.62
CA GLN A 24 -8.70 -13.14 -4.76
C GLN A 24 -7.55 -12.18 -4.38
N PRO A 25 -6.67 -11.84 -5.33
CA PRO A 25 -5.74 -10.73 -5.20
C PRO A 25 -6.42 -9.40 -4.88
N THR A 26 -5.67 -8.46 -4.33
CA THR A 26 -6.20 -7.10 -4.11
C THR A 26 -6.55 -6.42 -5.43
N GLU A 27 -7.83 -6.10 -5.65
CA GLU A 27 -8.26 -5.23 -6.75
C GLU A 27 -8.00 -3.76 -6.41
N ALA A 28 -8.69 -3.24 -5.39
CA ALA A 28 -8.48 -1.91 -4.82
C ALA A 28 -7.92 -2.04 -3.40
N GLY A 29 -6.69 -1.57 -3.22
CA GLY A 29 -6.00 -1.62 -1.94
C GLY A 29 -6.19 -0.37 -1.10
N ARG A 30 -5.50 -0.31 0.04
CA ARG A 30 -5.57 0.82 0.99
C ARG A 30 -4.31 1.69 0.98
N ALA A 31 -3.28 1.27 0.23
CA ALA A 31 -2.01 1.94 0.12
C ALA A 31 -1.74 2.38 -1.33
N ASP A 32 -0.99 3.46 -1.47
CA ASP A 32 -0.60 4.03 -2.76
C ASP A 32 0.83 4.61 -2.78
N GLY A 33 1.32 5.08 -1.64
CA GLY A 33 2.61 5.75 -1.51
C GLY A 33 3.81 4.80 -1.54
N ILE A 34 4.75 5.07 -2.44
CA ILE A 34 6.06 4.43 -2.53
C ILE A 34 7.12 5.51 -2.21
N GLN A 35 7.86 5.30 -1.13
CA GLN A 35 8.88 6.24 -0.64
C GLN A 35 10.22 6.08 -1.38
N PRO A 36 11.10 7.11 -1.40
CA PRO A 36 12.37 7.09 -2.13
C PRO A 36 13.21 5.82 -1.94
N ARG A 37 13.38 5.38 -0.68
CA ARG A 37 14.18 4.18 -0.42
C ARG A 37 13.55 2.91 -1.00
N THR A 38 12.23 2.84 -1.06
CA THR A 38 11.53 1.74 -1.75
C THR A 38 11.74 1.81 -3.25
N ILE A 39 11.76 3.01 -3.85
CA ILE A 39 12.07 3.20 -5.27
C ILE A 39 13.46 2.61 -5.60
N GLU A 40 14.47 2.90 -4.78
CA GLU A 40 15.82 2.36 -4.97
C GLU A 40 15.85 0.82 -4.89
N VAL A 41 15.11 0.22 -3.96
CA VAL A 41 14.98 -1.25 -3.90
C VAL A 41 14.29 -1.78 -5.15
N LEU A 42 13.22 -1.12 -5.62
CA LEU A 42 12.52 -1.51 -6.83
C LEU A 42 13.43 -1.43 -8.06
N LYS A 43 14.28 -0.41 -8.19
CA LYS A 43 15.25 -0.30 -9.29
C LYS A 43 16.18 -1.52 -9.41
N ASN A 44 16.47 -2.20 -8.30
CA ASN A 44 17.25 -3.44 -8.28
C ASN A 44 16.45 -4.68 -8.69
N MET A 45 15.12 -4.61 -8.70
CA MET A 45 14.23 -5.72 -9.04
C MET A 45 13.77 -5.66 -10.50
N GLN A 46 14.71 -5.66 -11.45
CA GLN A 46 14.35 -5.60 -12.88
C GLN A 46 13.75 -6.93 -13.39
N PRO A 47 12.78 -6.89 -14.33
CA PRO A 47 12.13 -5.70 -14.92
C PRO A 47 10.95 -5.14 -14.11
N LEU A 48 10.54 -5.81 -13.02
CA LEU A 48 9.40 -5.43 -12.17
C LEU A 48 9.48 -3.96 -11.71
N GLY A 49 10.64 -3.53 -11.23
CA GLY A 49 10.85 -2.17 -10.75
C GLY A 49 10.56 -1.10 -11.79
N ASN A 50 11.07 -1.27 -13.01
CA ASN A 50 10.84 -0.32 -14.08
C ASN A 50 9.36 -0.23 -14.46
N ASP A 51 8.63 -1.35 -14.49
CA ASP A 51 7.19 -1.36 -14.76
C ASP A 51 6.42 -0.56 -13.69
N LEU A 52 6.70 -0.81 -12.42
CA LEU A 52 6.01 -0.12 -11.32
C LEU A 52 6.33 1.38 -11.30
N ILE A 53 7.59 1.76 -11.49
CA ILE A 53 8.01 3.16 -11.51
C ILE A 53 7.39 3.90 -12.70
N ALA A 54 7.40 3.31 -13.90
CA ALA A 54 6.86 3.94 -15.11
C ALA A 54 5.35 4.19 -15.04
N ARG A 55 4.62 3.38 -14.28
CA ARG A 55 3.16 3.50 -14.10
C ARG A 55 2.76 4.42 -12.95
N SER A 56 3.73 4.89 -12.15
CA SER A 56 3.47 5.68 -10.96
C SER A 56 3.30 7.17 -11.23
N SER A 57 2.50 7.83 -10.40
CA SER A 57 2.43 9.30 -10.31
C SER A 57 3.57 9.82 -9.43
N ALA A 58 4.42 10.72 -9.93
CA ALA A 58 5.53 11.27 -9.14
C ALA A 58 5.17 12.61 -8.47
N SER A 59 5.40 12.70 -7.16
CA SER A 59 5.26 13.91 -6.37
C SER A 59 6.61 14.38 -5.80
N TYR A 60 7.11 15.50 -6.32
CA TYR A 60 8.39 16.12 -5.91
C TYR A 60 8.23 17.21 -4.84
N GLU A 61 6.99 17.68 -4.63
CA GLU A 61 6.67 18.81 -3.76
C GLU A 61 5.45 18.49 -2.90
N ARG A 62 5.45 19.01 -1.66
CA ARG A 62 4.28 19.08 -0.78
C ARG A 62 3.85 20.52 -0.57
N SER A 63 2.55 20.76 -0.63
CA SER A 63 1.95 22.08 -0.38
C SER A 63 1.21 22.10 0.97
N PHE A 64 1.28 23.23 1.68
CA PHE A 64 0.57 23.42 2.95
C PHE A 64 -0.38 24.61 2.83
N TRP A 65 -1.64 24.36 3.19
CA TRP A 65 -2.74 25.31 3.10
C TRP A 65 -3.35 25.54 4.48
N TYR A 66 -3.60 26.80 4.81
CA TYR A 66 -4.15 27.24 6.10
C TYR A 66 -5.23 28.29 5.88
N PRO A 67 -6.06 28.59 6.89
CA PRO A 67 -7.04 29.65 6.79
C PRO A 67 -6.37 31.00 6.53
N THR A 68 -7.04 31.84 5.73
CA THR A 68 -6.68 33.26 5.60
C THR A 68 -6.85 33.97 6.94
N LYS A 69 -6.20 35.14 7.12
CA LYS A 69 -6.25 35.89 8.38
C LYS A 69 -7.67 36.33 8.75
N ASP A 70 -8.48 36.66 7.75
CA ASP A 70 -9.89 37.01 7.90
C ASP A 70 -10.80 35.78 8.06
N GLY A 71 -10.28 34.57 7.86
CA GLY A 71 -11.01 33.30 8.02
C GLY A 71 -12.04 33.02 6.93
N THR A 72 -12.03 33.77 5.83
CA THR A 72 -13.00 33.64 4.72
C THR A 72 -12.63 32.56 3.71
N GLY A 73 -11.37 32.09 3.72
CA GLY A 73 -10.91 31.07 2.79
C GLY A 73 -9.61 30.39 3.20
N LEU A 74 -9.00 29.70 2.24
CA LEU A 74 -7.71 29.03 2.38
C LEU A 74 -6.65 29.75 1.56
N GLN A 75 -5.43 29.79 2.08
CA GLN A 75 -4.26 30.27 1.35
C GLN A 75 -3.10 29.30 1.48
N ARG A 76 -2.33 29.16 0.40
CA ARG A 76 -1.09 28.40 0.43
C ARG A 76 -0.08 29.14 1.29
N SER A 77 0.33 28.53 2.39
CA SER A 77 1.35 29.09 3.29
C SER A 77 2.76 28.82 2.76
N ARG A 78 3.03 27.58 2.33
CA ARG A 78 4.36 27.18 1.87
C ARG A 78 4.33 25.96 0.94
N ARG A 79 5.45 25.77 0.25
CA ARG A 79 5.82 24.56 -0.48
C ARG A 79 7.15 24.05 0.03
N VAL A 80 7.27 22.74 0.11
CA VAL A 80 8.51 22.08 0.51
C VAL A 80 8.77 20.90 -0.42
N GLN A 81 10.03 20.53 -0.56
CA GLN A 81 10.42 19.33 -1.28
C GLN A 81 9.87 18.06 -0.62
N SER A 82 9.57 17.02 -1.42
CA SER A 82 8.99 15.77 -0.92
C SER A 82 9.93 15.00 0.03
N THR A 83 11.23 15.23 -0.02
CA THR A 83 12.12 14.72 1.01
C THR A 83 13.20 15.74 1.36
N PRO A 84 13.61 15.82 2.63
CA PRO A 84 14.68 16.74 3.04
C PRO A 84 15.97 16.52 2.25
N THR A 85 16.67 17.60 1.93
CA THR A 85 17.90 17.59 1.13
C THR A 85 19.11 16.96 1.83
N TYR A 86 19.04 16.76 3.14
CA TYR A 86 20.12 16.12 3.91
C TYR A 86 20.06 14.59 3.87
N LEU A 87 18.97 14.01 3.35
CA LEU A 87 18.85 12.56 3.16
C LEU A 87 19.58 12.16 1.88
N ASP A 88 20.39 11.12 1.97
CA ASP A 88 21.02 10.49 0.82
C ASP A 88 20.00 9.59 0.12
N ILE A 89 19.45 10.09 -0.98
CA ILE A 89 18.42 9.43 -1.79
C ILE A 89 18.68 9.71 -3.27
N GLU A 90 18.38 8.74 -4.12
CA GLU A 90 18.57 8.92 -5.57
C GLU A 90 17.45 9.76 -6.21
N ASP A 91 16.19 9.43 -5.91
CA ASP A 91 15.02 10.12 -6.44
C ASP A 91 14.28 10.86 -5.32
N ASN A 92 14.31 12.19 -5.37
CA ASN A 92 13.63 13.03 -4.38
C ASN A 92 12.13 13.19 -4.72
N CYS A 93 11.41 12.07 -4.79
CA CYS A 93 9.97 12.03 -4.99
C CYS A 93 9.30 10.93 -4.18
N THR A 94 8.02 11.12 -3.90
CA THR A 94 7.13 10.03 -3.50
C THR A 94 6.33 9.62 -4.73
N LEU A 95 6.32 8.34 -5.04
CA LEU A 95 5.50 7.79 -6.11
C LEU A 95 4.13 7.38 -5.55
N GLY A 96 3.07 7.58 -6.33
CA GLY A 96 1.70 7.16 -6.04
C GLY A 96 1.22 6.15 -7.08
N LEU A 97 0.99 4.90 -6.66
CA LEU A 97 0.46 3.83 -7.50
C LEU A 97 -0.45 2.94 -6.67
N GLN A 98 -1.67 2.69 -7.17
CA GLN A 98 -2.65 1.87 -6.46
C GLN A 98 -2.08 0.49 -6.05
N GLN A 99 -2.24 0.11 -4.78
CA GLN A 99 -1.69 -1.14 -4.24
C GLN A 99 -2.06 -2.40 -5.05
N GLY A 100 -3.26 -2.48 -5.64
CA GLY A 100 -3.63 -3.60 -6.50
C GLY A 100 -2.70 -3.76 -7.71
N LEU A 101 -2.24 -2.66 -8.30
CA LEU A 101 -1.28 -2.69 -9.41
C LEU A 101 0.12 -3.08 -8.96
N ILE A 102 0.53 -2.64 -7.77
CA ILE A 102 1.79 -3.06 -7.14
C ILE A 102 1.75 -4.57 -6.90
N GLU A 103 0.68 -5.07 -6.29
CA GLU A 103 0.48 -6.50 -6.00
C GLU A 103 0.48 -7.34 -7.27
N GLN A 104 -0.26 -6.93 -8.30
CA GLN A 104 -0.26 -7.60 -9.61
C GLN A 104 1.14 -7.63 -10.25
N GLY A 105 1.95 -6.58 -10.07
CA GLY A 105 3.36 -6.60 -10.46
C GLY A 105 4.13 -7.71 -9.76
N PHE A 106 4.04 -7.80 -8.43
CA PHE A 106 4.71 -8.86 -7.66
C PHE A 106 4.18 -10.26 -7.96
N LEU A 107 2.88 -10.42 -8.21
CA LEU A 107 2.29 -11.72 -8.56
C LEU A 107 2.81 -12.21 -9.92
N ARG A 108 2.84 -11.33 -10.94
CA ARG A 108 3.46 -11.66 -12.24
C ARG A 108 4.94 -12.01 -12.08
N ASP A 109 5.65 -11.26 -11.24
CA ASP A 109 7.06 -11.52 -10.97
C ASP A 109 7.27 -12.88 -10.29
N MET A 110 6.43 -13.25 -9.33
CA MET A 110 6.47 -14.57 -8.70
C MET A 110 6.21 -15.69 -9.71
N ASP A 111 5.21 -15.53 -10.58
CA ASP A 111 4.84 -16.53 -11.59
C ASP A 111 5.99 -16.80 -12.57
N VAL A 112 6.67 -15.75 -13.05
CA VAL A 112 7.88 -15.86 -13.89
C VAL A 112 8.99 -16.65 -13.21
N HIS A 113 9.07 -16.62 -11.87
CA HIS A 113 10.04 -17.37 -11.08
C HIS A 113 9.46 -18.66 -10.49
N GLY A 114 8.33 -19.16 -11.02
CA GLY A 114 7.75 -20.45 -10.67
C GLY A 114 7.12 -20.51 -9.27
N CYS A 115 6.76 -19.36 -8.70
CA CYS A 115 6.12 -19.27 -7.40
C CYS A 115 4.69 -18.71 -7.53
N ASN A 116 3.75 -19.28 -6.79
CA ASN A 116 2.36 -18.86 -6.76
C ASN A 116 1.88 -18.68 -5.31
N VAL A 117 0.79 -17.94 -5.16
CA VAL A 117 0.13 -17.74 -3.85
C VAL A 117 -1.06 -18.68 -3.75
N LEU A 118 -1.06 -19.54 -2.74
CA LEU A 118 -2.15 -20.46 -2.46
C LEU A 118 -3.25 -19.76 -1.66
N ARG A 119 -4.48 -19.84 -2.16
CA ARG A 119 -5.68 -19.16 -1.62
C ARG A 119 -6.88 -20.11 -1.62
N PRO A 120 -7.91 -19.91 -0.79
CA PRO A 120 -7.97 -19.03 0.38
C PRO A 120 -7.58 -19.82 1.66
N TRP A 121 -6.32 -19.73 2.08
CA TRP A 121 -5.79 -20.51 3.22
C TRP A 121 -5.39 -19.61 4.38
N ALA A 122 -5.87 -19.95 5.58
CA ALA A 122 -5.54 -19.28 6.82
C ALA A 122 -4.57 -20.09 7.68
N PHE A 123 -3.66 -19.38 8.33
CA PHE A 123 -2.88 -19.90 9.45
C PHE A 123 -3.76 -20.15 10.67
N GLN A 124 -3.58 -21.30 11.35
CA GLN A 124 -4.27 -21.64 12.59
C GLN A 124 -3.32 -21.76 13.78
N SER A 125 -2.23 -22.51 13.62
CA SER A 125 -1.23 -22.74 14.66
C SER A 125 0.10 -23.20 14.06
N PHE A 126 1.15 -23.19 14.87
CA PHE A 126 2.33 -24.00 14.59
C PHE A 126 2.87 -24.64 15.85
N ASP A 127 3.57 -25.76 15.66
CA ASP A 127 4.37 -26.41 16.68
C ASP A 127 5.81 -26.53 16.18
N ILE A 128 6.78 -26.42 17.08
CA ILE A 128 8.19 -26.64 16.77
C ILE A 128 8.56 -28.01 17.37
N ALA A 129 8.86 -28.96 16.49
CA ALA A 129 9.38 -30.28 16.87
C ALA A 129 10.82 -30.17 17.41
N SER A 130 11.42 -31.29 17.78
CA SER A 130 12.80 -31.29 18.29
C SER A 130 13.81 -30.76 17.27
N ASP A 131 14.89 -30.15 17.77
CA ASP A 131 15.93 -29.47 16.98
C ASP A 131 16.67 -30.37 15.95
N ASN A 132 16.45 -31.69 16.01
CA ASN A 132 17.07 -32.67 15.11
C ASN A 132 16.24 -32.95 13.85
N GLU A 133 15.02 -32.40 13.71
CA GLU A 133 14.23 -32.54 12.49
C GLU A 133 14.67 -31.53 11.41
N GLU A 134 14.82 -31.97 10.15
CA GLU A 134 15.17 -31.08 9.04
C GLU A 134 14.09 -30.00 8.78
N TYR A 135 12.82 -30.32 9.00
CA TYR A 135 11.67 -29.40 8.86
C TYR A 135 10.89 -29.38 10.18
N PRO A 136 11.41 -28.67 11.21
CA PRO A 136 10.92 -28.78 12.58
C PRO A 136 9.60 -28.05 12.80
N ILE A 137 9.26 -27.06 11.97
CA ILE A 137 8.03 -26.27 12.14
C ILE A 137 6.87 -27.01 11.46
N ARG A 138 5.85 -27.37 12.23
CA ARG A 138 4.60 -27.96 11.73
C ARG A 138 3.51 -26.89 11.79
N VAL A 139 3.07 -26.41 10.64
CA VAL A 139 2.08 -25.33 10.50
C VAL A 139 0.73 -25.95 10.16
N THR A 140 -0.29 -25.64 10.95
CA THR A 140 -1.68 -26.02 10.65
C THR A 140 -2.33 -24.91 9.84
N LEU A 141 -2.83 -25.26 8.67
CA LEU A 141 -3.55 -24.38 7.76
C LEU A 141 -5.00 -24.84 7.62
N GLN A 142 -5.91 -23.90 7.42
CA GLN A 142 -7.30 -24.19 7.13
C GLN A 142 -7.78 -23.42 5.90
N ASN A 143 -8.39 -24.12 4.96
CA ASN A 143 -9.00 -23.52 3.80
C ASN A 143 -10.33 -22.84 4.20
N ALA A 144 -10.51 -21.57 3.84
CA ALA A 144 -11.65 -20.78 4.26
C ALA A 144 -12.96 -21.17 3.57
N GLU A 145 -12.90 -21.74 2.37
CA GLU A 145 -14.09 -22.13 1.60
C GLU A 145 -14.60 -23.51 1.99
N ASN A 146 -13.72 -24.52 1.93
CA ASN A 146 -14.12 -25.92 2.10
C ASN A 146 -13.79 -26.50 3.49
N GLN A 147 -13.21 -25.69 4.39
CA GLN A 147 -12.83 -26.08 5.75
C GLN A 147 -11.79 -27.21 5.83
N ALA A 148 -11.12 -27.56 4.72
CA ALA A 148 -10.05 -28.54 4.72
C ALA A 148 -8.90 -28.08 5.61
N VAL A 149 -8.31 -29.02 6.34
CA VAL A 149 -7.17 -28.78 7.23
C VAL A 149 -5.96 -29.48 6.64
N GLU A 150 -4.86 -28.75 6.50
CA GLU A 150 -3.57 -29.27 6.05
C GLU A 150 -2.47 -28.94 7.05
N ILE A 151 -1.50 -29.85 7.15
CA ILE A 151 -0.31 -29.66 7.99
C ILE A 151 0.90 -29.58 7.06
N VAL A 152 1.58 -28.44 7.10
CA VAL A 152 2.79 -28.17 6.31
C VAL A 152 4.01 -28.22 7.22
N ARG A 153 5.08 -28.87 6.78
CA ARG A 153 6.37 -28.88 7.49
C ARG A 153 7.32 -27.88 6.84
N ALA A 154 7.94 -27.02 7.63
CA ALA A 154 8.81 -25.95 7.15
C ALA A 154 10.07 -25.80 7.99
N LYS A 155 11.13 -25.23 7.37
CA LYS A 155 12.33 -24.75 8.07
C LYS A 155 12.11 -23.39 8.70
N TYR A 156 11.33 -22.54 8.03
CA TYR A 156 11.04 -21.18 8.42
C TYR A 156 9.56 -20.88 8.22
N LEU A 157 8.98 -20.13 9.16
CA LEU A 157 7.65 -19.54 9.06
C LEU A 157 7.81 -18.03 9.18
N VAL A 158 7.26 -17.28 8.22
CA VAL A 158 7.32 -15.81 8.23
C VAL A 158 5.89 -15.26 8.19
N GLY A 159 5.49 -14.58 9.26
CA GLY A 159 4.18 -13.91 9.34
C GLY A 159 4.19 -12.58 8.58
N CYS A 160 3.48 -12.52 7.44
CA CYS A 160 3.23 -11.29 6.68
C CYS A 160 1.72 -11.00 6.55
N ASP A 161 0.96 -11.37 7.58
CA ASP A 161 -0.51 -11.43 7.65
C ASP A 161 -1.15 -10.19 8.30
N GLY A 162 -0.44 -9.05 8.28
CA GLY A 162 -0.98 -7.73 8.55
C GLY A 162 -1.22 -7.39 10.03
N GLY A 163 -1.98 -6.31 10.27
CA GLY A 163 -2.18 -5.75 11.62
C GLY A 163 -2.86 -6.70 12.61
N ARG A 164 -3.69 -7.63 12.11
CA ARG A 164 -4.36 -8.69 12.90
C ARG A 164 -3.70 -10.06 12.71
N SER A 165 -2.37 -10.07 12.57
CA SER A 165 -1.57 -11.28 12.35
C SER A 165 -1.93 -12.40 13.32
N GLY A 166 -2.40 -13.53 12.78
CA GLY A 166 -2.64 -14.76 13.53
C GLY A 166 -1.32 -15.38 13.99
N VAL A 167 -0.26 -15.28 13.18
CA VAL A 167 1.09 -15.73 13.58
C VAL A 167 1.57 -14.98 14.82
N ARG A 168 1.45 -13.65 14.84
CA ARG A 168 1.82 -12.82 16.00
C ARG A 168 0.96 -13.14 17.22
N GLN A 169 -0.36 -13.21 17.08
CA GLN A 169 -1.26 -13.53 18.20
C GLN A 169 -0.97 -14.91 18.80
N PHE A 170 -0.60 -15.89 17.96
CA PHE A 170 -0.17 -17.20 18.43
C PHE A 170 1.13 -17.11 19.25
N LEU A 171 2.12 -16.37 18.75
CA LEU A 171 3.37 -16.11 19.48
C LEU A 171 3.14 -15.39 20.81
N GLU A 172 2.23 -14.42 20.86
CA GLU A 172 1.87 -13.71 22.10
C GLU A 172 1.28 -14.68 23.13
N LYS A 173 0.31 -15.49 22.70
CA LYS A 173 -0.41 -16.42 23.58
C LYS A 173 0.45 -17.59 24.06
N HIS A 174 1.35 -18.11 23.22
CA HIS A 174 2.03 -19.39 23.47
C HIS A 174 3.53 -19.27 23.71
N HIS A 175 4.16 -18.14 23.35
CA HIS A 175 5.63 -17.98 23.39
C HIS A 175 6.09 -16.69 24.10
N GLY A 176 5.19 -15.99 24.80
CA GLY A 176 5.56 -14.85 25.65
C GLY A 176 5.98 -13.59 24.88
N PHE A 177 5.58 -13.48 23.61
CA PHE A 177 5.72 -12.23 22.86
C PHE A 177 4.65 -11.22 23.28
N GLU A 178 4.90 -9.93 23.08
CA GLU A 178 3.95 -8.88 23.39
C GLU A 178 4.05 -7.75 22.37
N MET A 179 2.95 -7.44 21.68
CA MET A 179 2.83 -6.22 20.89
C MET A 179 2.41 -5.06 21.79
N LYS A 180 3.37 -4.21 22.15
CA LYS A 180 3.11 -2.97 22.89
C LYS A 180 2.67 -1.87 21.94
N GLY A 181 1.52 -1.27 22.21
CA GLY A 181 1.01 -0.13 21.45
C GLY A 181 -0.18 0.51 22.17
N GLU A 182 -0.37 1.80 21.91
CA GLU A 182 -1.52 2.56 22.36
C GLU A 182 -2.36 2.94 21.14
N TRP A 183 -3.68 2.95 21.31
CA TRP A 183 -4.59 3.45 20.28
C TRP A 183 -4.81 4.95 20.48
N VAL A 184 -4.94 5.67 19.37
CA VAL A 184 -5.34 7.09 19.37
C VAL A 184 -6.75 7.20 18.80
N ASP A 185 -7.58 8.04 19.41
CA ASP A 185 -8.97 8.27 19.00
C ASP A 185 -9.06 9.32 17.89
N THR A 186 -8.42 9.00 16.77
CA THR A 186 -8.29 9.88 15.61
C THR A 186 -8.88 9.15 14.42
N LEU A 187 -10.03 9.61 13.93
CA LEU A 187 -10.72 9.03 12.78
C LEU A 187 -10.32 9.75 11.50
N TRP A 188 -10.02 8.97 10.47
CA TRP A 188 -9.79 9.45 9.12
C TRP A 188 -10.66 8.66 8.13
N GLY A 189 -11.33 9.37 7.21
CA GLY A 189 -11.89 8.79 5.98
C GLY A 189 -10.83 8.72 4.89
N ALA A 190 -11.01 7.85 3.89
CA ALA A 190 -10.24 7.87 2.65
C ALA A 190 -11.20 7.67 1.48
N ILE A 191 -11.00 8.40 0.40
CA ILE A 191 -11.85 8.35 -0.80
C ILE A 191 -10.91 8.32 -2.00
N ASP A 192 -11.04 7.35 -2.90
CA ASP A 192 -10.37 7.40 -4.20
C ASP A 192 -11.37 7.90 -5.25
N ALA A 193 -11.05 9.00 -5.93
CA ALA A 193 -11.90 9.58 -6.97
C ALA A 193 -11.08 10.14 -8.12
N GLY A 194 -11.50 9.91 -9.36
CA GLY A 194 -10.91 10.56 -10.52
C GLY A 194 -11.12 12.08 -10.44
N ALA A 195 -10.12 12.88 -10.80
CA ALA A 195 -10.21 14.34 -10.68
C ALA A 195 -9.73 15.09 -11.94
N GLN A 196 -10.44 16.18 -12.26
CA GLN A 196 -10.13 17.08 -13.36
C GLN A 196 -10.02 18.53 -12.87
N ILE A 197 -8.95 19.22 -13.27
CA ILE A 197 -8.78 20.65 -12.99
C ILE A 197 -9.66 21.43 -13.96
N THR A 198 -10.57 22.25 -13.45
CA THR A 198 -11.42 23.14 -14.25
C THR A 198 -10.98 24.59 -14.09
N THR A 199 -10.98 25.35 -15.18
CA THR A 199 -10.94 26.83 -15.12
C THR A 199 -12.35 27.39 -15.32
N PHE A 200 -12.62 28.63 -14.91
CA PHE A 200 -13.92 29.29 -15.09
C PHE A 200 -14.45 29.25 -16.55
N SER A 201 -13.57 29.06 -17.54
CA SER A 201 -13.93 28.99 -18.97
C SER A 201 -14.39 27.62 -19.48
N THR A 202 -14.23 26.56 -18.68
CA THR A 202 -14.44 25.15 -19.09
C THR A 202 -15.70 24.50 -18.52
N LEU A 203 -16.58 25.26 -17.87
CA LEU A 203 -17.90 24.79 -17.43
C LEU A 203 -18.89 24.77 -18.60
N ALA A 204 -18.56 24.06 -19.68
CA ALA A 204 -19.57 23.67 -20.66
C ALA A 204 -20.32 22.45 -20.10
N PRO A 205 -21.65 22.33 -20.30
CA PRO A 205 -22.37 21.15 -19.90
C PRO A 205 -21.87 19.98 -20.74
N THR A 206 -21.25 18.99 -20.10
CA THR A 206 -20.91 17.71 -20.72
C THR A 206 -21.89 16.65 -20.24
N ASP A 207 -22.16 15.71 -21.15
CA ASP A 207 -23.09 14.57 -21.04
C ASP A 207 -22.99 13.86 -19.67
N ASP A 208 -24.12 13.42 -19.11
CA ASP A 208 -24.31 12.85 -17.76
C ASP A 208 -23.52 11.54 -17.51
N SER A 209 -22.68 11.08 -18.45
CA SER A 209 -21.79 9.93 -18.26
C SER A 209 -20.51 10.23 -17.47
N ASP A 210 -20.25 11.50 -17.14
CA ASP A 210 -19.00 12.01 -16.52
C ASP A 210 -19.09 12.16 -14.98
N ASP A 211 -20.14 11.61 -14.36
CA ASP A 211 -20.52 11.78 -12.94
C ASP A 211 -19.53 11.24 -11.90
N GLN A 212 -18.44 10.59 -12.33
CA GLN A 212 -17.43 10.02 -11.43
C GLN A 212 -16.15 10.86 -11.32
N VAL A 213 -16.09 12.03 -11.95
CA VAL A 213 -14.90 12.90 -11.94
C VAL A 213 -15.12 14.13 -11.09
N VAL A 214 -14.32 14.27 -10.02
CA VAL A 214 -14.27 15.47 -9.18
C VAL A 214 -13.70 16.63 -9.99
N LYS A 215 -14.56 17.61 -10.30
CA LYS A 215 -14.17 18.87 -10.93
C LYS A 215 -13.78 19.86 -9.84
N SER A 216 -12.55 20.40 -9.90
CA SER A 216 -12.06 21.35 -8.92
C SER A 216 -11.17 22.40 -9.56
N ASP A 217 -11.25 23.64 -9.07
CA ASP A 217 -10.33 24.74 -9.40
C ASP A 217 -9.16 24.85 -8.40
N PHE A 218 -9.05 23.90 -7.45
CA PHE A 218 -7.99 23.91 -6.45
C PHE A 218 -6.62 23.78 -7.12
N PRO A 219 -5.71 24.77 -6.96
CA PRO A 219 -4.54 24.88 -7.83
C PRO A 219 -3.44 23.85 -7.55
N ASP A 220 -3.48 23.15 -6.41
CA ASP A 220 -2.55 22.07 -6.08
C ASP A 220 -3.23 20.68 -6.11
N LEU A 221 -4.33 20.51 -6.85
CA LEU A 221 -5.07 19.23 -6.97
C LEU A 221 -4.20 18.04 -7.38
N ARG A 222 -3.15 18.28 -8.18
CA ARG A 222 -2.19 17.26 -8.65
C ARG A 222 -0.94 17.13 -7.78
N LYS A 223 -0.97 17.64 -6.56
CA LYS A 223 0.15 17.58 -5.62
C LYS A 223 -0.28 16.98 -4.31
N ILE A 224 0.71 16.47 -3.58
CA ILE A 224 0.49 16.17 -2.18
C ILE A 224 0.21 17.49 -1.45
N ALA A 225 -0.94 17.59 -0.80
CA ALA A 225 -1.36 18.79 -0.09
C ALA A 225 -1.85 18.45 1.32
N ALA A 226 -1.41 19.22 2.30
CA ALA A 226 -1.97 19.22 3.64
C ALA A 226 -2.77 20.52 3.82
N ILE A 227 -4.08 20.39 4.03
CA ILE A 227 -5.03 21.49 4.07
C ILE A 227 -5.62 21.54 5.47
N HIS A 228 -5.44 22.65 6.19
CA HIS A 228 -6.08 22.86 7.48
C HIS A 228 -7.16 23.92 7.33
N SER A 229 -8.41 23.55 7.63
CA SER A 229 -9.51 24.50 7.70
C SER A 229 -9.68 25.02 9.13
N LYS A 230 -10.37 26.15 9.28
CA LYS A 230 -10.60 26.76 10.61
C LYS A 230 -11.57 25.95 11.48
N HIS A 231 -12.58 25.33 10.85
CA HIS A 231 -13.72 24.73 11.55
C HIS A 231 -14.15 23.35 11.03
N HIS A 232 -13.55 22.86 9.94
CA HIS A 232 -13.97 21.63 9.25
C HIS A 232 -12.86 20.56 9.22
N GLY A 233 -11.89 20.65 10.13
CA GLY A 233 -10.78 19.71 10.21
C GLY A 233 -9.64 19.95 9.21
N GLY A 234 -8.78 18.94 9.11
CA GLY A 234 -7.68 18.88 8.14
C GLY A 234 -7.95 17.86 7.05
N ASN A 235 -7.51 18.15 5.81
CA ASN A 235 -7.56 17.29 4.64
C ASN A 235 -6.15 16.99 4.09
N GLY A 236 -5.89 15.73 3.76
CA GLY A 236 -4.77 15.33 2.89
C GLY A 236 -5.24 15.21 1.44
N LEU A 237 -4.41 15.57 0.47
CA LEU A 237 -4.55 15.18 -0.94
C LEU A 237 -3.33 14.36 -1.33
N HIS A 238 -3.55 13.23 -2.00
CA HIS A 238 -2.48 12.35 -2.49
C HIS A 238 -2.76 11.96 -3.94
N PRO A 239 -2.01 12.52 -4.91
CA PRO A 239 -2.18 12.17 -6.32
C PRO A 239 -1.65 10.76 -6.59
N CYS A 240 -2.54 9.86 -6.97
CA CYS A 240 -2.23 8.46 -7.22
C CYS A 240 -2.57 8.06 -8.66
N ALA A 241 -1.71 7.25 -9.30
CA ALA A 241 -1.99 6.64 -10.59
C ALA A 241 -2.86 5.38 -10.43
N SER A 242 -3.92 5.28 -11.23
CA SER A 242 -4.87 4.15 -11.25
C SER A 242 -4.92 3.45 -12.62
N GLN A 243 -5.68 2.35 -12.71
CA GLN A 243 -5.90 1.60 -13.96
C GLN A 243 -6.45 2.47 -15.11
N LEU A 244 -7.16 3.56 -14.80
CA LEU A 244 -7.80 4.42 -15.81
C LEU A 244 -6.90 5.60 -16.26
N HIS A 245 -5.61 5.62 -15.90
CA HIS A 245 -4.75 6.81 -16.04
C HIS A 245 -5.36 8.07 -15.38
N SER A 246 -6.31 7.87 -14.45
CA SER A 246 -6.95 8.92 -13.67
C SER A 246 -6.19 9.11 -12.37
N TRP A 247 -6.16 10.37 -11.92
CA TRP A 247 -5.57 10.75 -10.65
C TRP A 247 -6.60 10.50 -9.56
N SER A 248 -6.37 9.52 -8.70
CA SER A 248 -7.15 9.35 -7.47
C SER A 248 -6.67 10.34 -6.42
N ILE A 249 -7.59 10.91 -5.64
CA ILE A 249 -7.29 11.83 -4.54
C ILE A 249 -7.77 11.24 -3.23
N ASN A 250 -6.85 10.69 -2.43
CA ASN A 250 -7.17 10.27 -1.06
C ASN A 250 -7.38 11.47 -0.13
N LEU A 251 -8.64 11.74 0.21
CA LEU A 251 -9.06 12.74 1.19
C LEU A 251 -9.11 12.14 2.59
N PHE A 252 -8.20 12.59 3.44
CA PHE A 252 -8.18 12.25 4.86
C PHE A 252 -8.79 13.39 5.68
N SER A 253 -9.98 13.23 6.27
CA SER A 253 -10.60 14.24 7.16
C SER A 253 -10.56 13.84 8.64
N HIS A 254 -10.17 14.75 9.53
CA HIS A 254 -10.34 14.67 11.00
C HIS A 254 -11.46 15.62 11.45
N ARG A 255 -12.29 15.26 12.46
CA ARG A 255 -13.27 16.19 13.06
C ARG A 255 -12.73 16.90 14.30
#